data_AF-A0A951T0N5-F1
#
_entry.id   AF-A0A951T0N5-F1
#
_cell.length_a   1.000
_cell.length_b   1.000
_cell.length_c   1.000
_cell.angle_alpha   90.00
_cell.angle_beta   90.00
_cell.angle_gamma   90.00
#
_symmetry.space_group_name_H-M   'P 1'
#
loop_
_entity.id
_entity.type
_entity.pdbx_description
1 polymer ?
#
loop_
_entity_poly.entity_id
_entity_poly.type
_entity_poly.pdbx_seq_one_letter_code
_entity_poly.pdbx_strand_id
1 'polypeptide(L)'
;TAETSVRIQFKSNSGQVTVLKDKISLKAGEVIDSAVMNVAALRKFYSDTIDQTKEDGTLLSLHLKATMMKVSDPIMFGHAVSVYYDEALKKHAATLQEIGVNLNNGISDLYLRIQSLPESKRKEIEADIEMVYKTQPALAMVDSRKGITNLHIPNNVIVDASMPNVVRDGGKMWNADDQLQDTVAMIPDRCYATMYQTIIEDCQKNGQFDPSTMGSVPNEGLKAQKAEEYGSHDKTFEISDAGIVEVIDSSNSVLLTQKVEKGDIFRMCQAKDEPIKDWVKLAVSRAKASKTPAIFWLDSNRAHDAQLIKKVELYLKDHNTSDLEIKIMDPVSAMRYSL
;
A
#
# COMPACT_ATOMS: atom_id res chain seq x y z
N THR A 1 -16.08 15.28 19.83
CA THR A 1 -17.25 15.32 18.94
C THR A 1 -18.27 14.30 19.41
N ALA A 2 -19.57 14.56 19.20
CA ALA A 2 -20.66 13.64 19.55
C ALA A 2 -20.82 12.52 18.51
N GLU A 3 -21.62 11.50 18.81
CA GLU A 3 -22.01 10.48 17.84
C GLU A 3 -22.79 11.10 16.69
N THR A 4 -22.51 10.67 15.46
CA THR A 4 -23.15 11.19 14.25
C THR A 4 -23.06 10.17 13.11
N SER A 5 -23.59 10.50 11.94
CA SER A 5 -23.34 9.79 10.70
C SER A 5 -22.77 10.73 9.64
N VAL A 6 -21.96 10.18 8.75
CA VAL A 6 -21.45 10.90 7.57
C VAL A 6 -21.81 10.17 6.29
N ARG A 7 -21.84 10.92 5.19
CA ARG A 7 -21.87 10.39 3.83
C ARG A 7 -20.64 10.82 3.06
N ILE A 8 -20.20 10.00 2.12
CA ILE A 8 -19.17 10.31 1.14
C ILE A 8 -19.90 10.63 -0.17
N GLN A 9 -19.67 11.82 -0.71
CA GLN A 9 -20.21 12.22 -2.01
C GLN A 9 -19.08 12.68 -2.95
N PHE A 10 -19.24 12.40 -4.23
CA PHE A 10 -18.42 12.93 -5.30
C PHE A 10 -19.20 14.03 -6.03
N LYS A 11 -18.59 15.19 -6.21
CA LYS A 11 -19.09 16.30 -7.02
C LYS A 11 -18.15 16.47 -8.20
N SER A 12 -18.64 16.12 -9.39
CA SER A 12 -17.90 16.33 -10.64
C SER A 12 -17.75 17.81 -10.98
N ASN A 13 -16.80 18.14 -11.83
CA ASN A 13 -16.61 19.51 -12.34
C ASN A 13 -17.82 20.04 -13.14
N SER A 14 -18.67 19.16 -13.67
CA SER A 14 -19.94 19.55 -14.33
C SER A 14 -21.06 19.91 -13.34
N GLY A 15 -20.83 19.71 -12.04
CA GLY A 15 -21.79 19.96 -10.98
C GLY A 15 -22.68 18.76 -10.63
N GLN A 16 -22.58 17.64 -11.34
CA GLN A 16 -23.27 16.40 -10.97
C GLN A 16 -22.72 15.87 -9.65
N VAL A 17 -23.64 15.57 -8.72
CA VAL A 17 -23.33 14.99 -7.40
C VAL A 17 -23.74 13.52 -7.40
N THR A 18 -22.85 12.65 -6.91
CA THR A 18 -23.10 11.22 -6.74
C THR A 18 -22.72 10.82 -5.31
N VAL A 19 -23.63 10.16 -4.60
CA VAL A 19 -23.33 9.61 -3.28
C VAL A 19 -22.54 8.31 -3.49
N LEU A 20 -21.28 8.29 -3.07
CA LEU A 20 -20.42 7.11 -3.12
C LEU A 20 -20.77 6.13 -2.00
N LYS A 21 -21.08 6.68 -0.82
CA LYS A 21 -21.57 5.89 0.33
C LYS A 21 -22.36 6.77 1.28
N ASP A 22 -23.46 6.23 1.78
CA ASP A 22 -24.31 6.91 2.75
C ASP A 22 -24.28 6.21 4.12
N LYS A 23 -24.71 6.92 5.17
CA LYS A 23 -24.96 6.39 6.53
C LYS A 23 -23.76 5.69 7.17
N ILE A 24 -22.58 6.28 7.07
CA ILE A 24 -21.39 5.80 7.80
C ILE A 24 -21.51 6.29 9.24
N SER A 25 -21.81 5.38 10.17
CA SER A 25 -21.91 5.71 11.59
C SER A 25 -20.55 6.04 12.19
N LEU A 26 -20.49 7.14 12.95
CA LEU A 26 -19.33 7.59 13.70
C LEU A 26 -19.65 7.65 15.19
N LYS A 27 -18.74 7.15 16.02
CA LYS A 27 -18.81 7.26 17.48
C LYS A 27 -18.20 8.58 17.96
N ALA A 28 -18.59 8.99 19.16
CA ALA A 28 -18.00 10.13 19.82
C ALA A 28 -16.48 9.92 19.98
N GLY A 29 -15.69 10.90 19.55
CA GLY A 29 -14.23 10.84 19.63
C GLY A 29 -13.56 9.92 18.60
N GLU A 30 -14.29 9.32 17.66
CA GLU A 30 -13.71 8.56 16.54
C GLU A 30 -12.85 9.46 15.64
N VAL A 31 -11.69 8.94 15.21
CA VAL A 31 -10.84 9.56 14.21
C VAL A 31 -11.29 9.08 12.84
N ILE A 32 -11.46 10.03 11.92
CA ILE A 32 -11.66 9.76 10.50
C ILE A 32 -10.61 10.52 9.70
N ASP A 33 -10.22 9.93 8.58
CA ASP A 33 -9.23 10.46 7.66
C ASP A 33 -9.63 10.12 6.23
N SER A 34 -9.16 10.91 5.28
CA SER A 34 -9.35 10.64 3.85
C SER A 34 -8.07 10.94 3.08
N ALA A 35 -7.81 10.12 2.06
CA ALA A 35 -6.66 10.24 1.19
C ALA A 35 -7.03 9.88 -0.26
N VAL A 36 -6.20 10.34 -1.19
CA VAL A 36 -6.31 10.01 -2.61
C VAL A 36 -4.96 9.56 -3.14
N MET A 37 -4.92 8.41 -3.81
CA MET A 37 -3.81 8.02 -4.68
C MET A 37 -4.07 8.62 -6.06
N ASN A 38 -3.28 9.62 -6.44
CA ASN A 38 -3.40 10.23 -7.77
C ASN A 38 -2.79 9.29 -8.81
N VAL A 39 -3.62 8.82 -9.75
CA VAL A 39 -3.22 7.79 -10.72
C VAL A 39 -2.23 8.31 -11.74
N ALA A 40 -2.30 9.59 -12.13
CA ALA A 40 -1.32 10.19 -13.02
C ALA A 40 0.08 10.18 -12.37
N ALA A 41 0.18 10.61 -11.11
CA ALA A 41 1.42 10.55 -10.33
C ALA A 41 1.91 9.12 -10.10
N LEU A 42 1.01 8.18 -9.79
CA LEU A 42 1.34 6.76 -9.63
C LEU A 42 1.92 6.16 -10.92
N ARG A 43 1.29 6.42 -12.07
CA ARG A 43 1.76 5.93 -13.36
C ARG A 43 3.10 6.55 -13.75
N LYS A 44 3.30 7.83 -13.44
CA LYS A 44 4.60 8.50 -13.62
C LYS A 44 5.66 7.86 -12.73
N PHE A 45 5.38 7.62 -11.45
CA PHE A 45 6.28 6.92 -10.54
C PHE A 45 6.68 5.54 -11.09
N TYR A 46 5.72 4.75 -11.58
CA TYR A 46 6.03 3.46 -12.20
C TYR A 46 6.91 3.59 -13.44
N SER A 47 6.57 4.51 -14.35
CA SER A 47 7.36 4.74 -15.57
C SER A 47 8.79 5.14 -15.23
N ASP A 48 8.97 6.16 -14.38
CA ASP A 48 10.28 6.65 -13.98
C ASP A 48 11.10 5.56 -13.28
N THR A 49 10.46 4.73 -12.45
CA THR A 49 11.15 3.65 -11.74
C THR A 49 11.53 2.50 -12.67
N ILE A 50 10.68 2.17 -13.65
CA ILE A 50 11.00 1.18 -14.69
C ILE A 50 12.22 1.63 -15.49
N ASP A 51 12.24 2.88 -15.94
CA ASP A 51 13.35 3.45 -16.71
C ASP A 51 14.64 3.44 -15.88
N GLN A 52 14.59 3.90 -14.63
CA GLN A 52 15.74 3.89 -13.72
C GLN A 52 16.27 2.46 -13.47
N THR A 53 15.37 1.51 -13.20
CA THR A 53 15.75 0.12 -12.94
C THR A 53 16.44 -0.53 -14.15
N LYS A 54 16.04 -0.13 -15.36
CA LYS A 54 16.66 -0.56 -16.61
C LYS A 54 18.07 -0.01 -16.77
N GLU A 55 18.26 1.27 -16.46
CA GLU A 55 19.59 1.91 -16.48
C GLU A 55 20.53 1.28 -15.45
N ASP A 56 20.02 0.96 -14.26
CA ASP A 56 20.79 0.34 -13.18
C ASP A 56 21.10 -1.15 -13.42
N GLY A 57 20.40 -1.80 -14.36
CA GLY A 57 20.58 -3.22 -14.66
C GLY A 57 20.16 -4.16 -13.52
N THR A 58 19.29 -3.68 -12.62
CA THR A 58 18.75 -4.44 -11.47
C THR A 58 17.39 -5.05 -11.79
N LEU A 59 16.88 -5.90 -10.91
CA LEU A 59 15.51 -6.41 -11.02
C LEU A 59 14.49 -5.33 -10.64
N LEU A 60 13.34 -5.36 -11.30
CA LEU A 60 12.16 -4.60 -10.90
C LEU A 60 11.22 -5.50 -10.10
N SER A 61 10.78 -5.04 -8.92
CA SER A 61 9.78 -5.74 -8.11
C SER A 61 8.71 -4.80 -7.57
N LEU A 62 7.47 -5.27 -7.48
CA LEU A 62 6.32 -4.57 -6.92
C LEU A 62 5.83 -5.30 -5.67
N HIS A 63 5.65 -4.54 -4.59
CA HIS A 63 5.28 -5.06 -3.28
C HIS A 63 4.02 -4.37 -2.76
N LEU A 64 2.88 -5.07 -2.88
CA LEU A 64 1.56 -4.60 -2.46
C LEU A 64 0.88 -5.63 -1.54
N LYS A 65 -0.35 -5.37 -1.08
CA LYS A 65 -1.12 -6.28 -0.21
C LYS A 65 -2.50 -6.59 -0.79
N ALA A 66 -2.53 -6.96 -2.08
CA ALA A 66 -3.75 -7.10 -2.89
C ALA A 66 -4.83 -8.05 -2.31
N THR A 67 -4.45 -9.13 -1.61
CA THR A 67 -5.42 -10.03 -0.97
C THR A 67 -6.22 -9.33 0.14
N MET A 68 -5.55 -8.51 0.96
CA MET A 68 -6.18 -7.83 2.10
C MET A 68 -6.82 -6.51 1.64
N MET A 69 -6.06 -5.71 0.90
CA MET A 69 -6.50 -4.42 0.36
C MET A 69 -7.25 -4.60 -0.96
N LYS A 70 -8.33 -5.37 -0.91
CA LYS A 70 -9.09 -5.91 -2.04
C LYS A 70 -9.65 -4.92 -3.08
N VAL A 71 -9.59 -3.61 -2.80
CA VAL A 71 -10.05 -2.57 -3.73
C VAL A 71 -8.85 -1.77 -4.26
N SER A 72 -8.10 -1.10 -3.38
CA SER A 72 -7.00 -0.21 -3.77
C SER A 72 -5.87 -0.93 -4.49
N ASP A 73 -5.39 -2.02 -3.91
CA ASP A 73 -4.12 -2.63 -4.32
C ASP A 73 -4.22 -3.37 -5.65
N PRO A 74 -5.31 -4.10 -5.97
CA PRO A 74 -5.52 -4.61 -7.33
C PRO A 74 -5.52 -3.51 -8.41
N ILE A 75 -6.07 -2.32 -8.13
CA ILE A 75 -6.06 -1.19 -9.07
C ILE A 75 -4.64 -0.66 -9.26
N MET A 76 -3.90 -0.45 -8.15
CA MET A 76 -2.49 -0.03 -8.21
C MET A 76 -1.61 -1.05 -8.94
N PHE A 77 -1.88 -2.34 -8.75
CA PHE A 77 -1.21 -3.44 -9.45
C PHE A 77 -1.52 -3.41 -10.95
N GLY A 78 -2.79 -3.26 -11.33
CA GLY A 78 -3.20 -3.16 -12.72
C GLY A 78 -2.56 -1.97 -13.44
N HIS A 79 -2.35 -0.84 -12.75
CA HIS A 79 -1.58 0.27 -13.30
C HIS A 79 -0.10 -0.07 -13.53
N ALA A 80 0.55 -0.79 -12.61
CA ALA A 80 1.93 -1.23 -12.81
C ALA A 80 2.07 -2.17 -14.02
N VAL A 81 1.15 -3.14 -14.14
CA VAL A 81 1.06 -4.04 -15.32
C VAL A 81 0.83 -3.21 -16.59
N SER A 82 -0.14 -2.29 -16.56
CA SER A 82 -0.44 -1.42 -17.71
C SER A 82 0.75 -0.59 -18.16
N VAL A 83 1.56 -0.06 -17.25
CA VAL A 83 2.74 0.75 -17.59
C VAL A 83 3.88 -0.12 -18.10
N TYR A 84 4.15 -1.26 -17.46
CA TYR A 84 5.23 -2.16 -17.86
C TYR A 84 5.03 -2.73 -19.28
N TYR A 85 3.80 -3.15 -19.62
CA TYR A 85 3.44 -3.72 -20.93
C TYR A 85 2.78 -2.71 -21.88
N ASP A 86 2.94 -1.40 -21.66
CA ASP A 86 2.16 -0.33 -22.31
C ASP A 86 2.14 -0.43 -23.84
N GLU A 87 3.30 -0.63 -24.48
CA GLU A 87 3.41 -0.72 -25.95
C GLU A 87 2.60 -1.89 -26.52
N ALA A 88 2.75 -3.08 -25.95
CA ALA A 88 2.03 -4.28 -26.38
C ALA A 88 0.51 -4.16 -26.12
N LEU A 89 0.13 -3.62 -24.96
CA LEU A 89 -1.28 -3.43 -24.60
C LEU A 89 -1.97 -2.42 -25.52
N LYS A 90 -1.29 -1.31 -25.87
CA LYS A 90 -1.82 -0.31 -26.81
C LYS A 90 -2.03 -0.88 -28.21
N LYS A 91 -1.09 -1.68 -28.71
CA LYS A 91 -1.19 -2.32 -30.04
C LYS A 91 -2.42 -3.23 -30.14
N HIS A 92 -2.79 -3.90 -29.06
CA HIS A 92 -3.89 -4.88 -29.04
C HIS A 92 -5.15 -4.42 -28.29
N ALA A 93 -5.25 -3.13 -27.96
CA ALA A 93 -6.26 -2.61 -27.03
C ALA A 93 -7.70 -3.04 -27.35
N ALA A 94 -8.12 -2.94 -28.62
CA ALA A 94 -9.46 -3.33 -29.04
C ALA A 94 -9.75 -4.82 -28.82
N THR A 95 -8.81 -5.70 -29.19
CA THR A 95 -8.94 -7.15 -29.00
C THR A 95 -8.94 -7.52 -27.52
N LEU A 96 -8.05 -6.91 -26.72
CA LEU A 96 -7.97 -7.17 -25.28
C LEU A 96 -9.24 -6.70 -24.55
N GLN A 97 -9.83 -5.59 -24.99
CA GLN A 97 -11.11 -5.09 -24.48
C GLN A 97 -12.27 -6.04 -24.84
N GLU A 98 -12.32 -6.54 -26.08
CA GLU A 98 -13.37 -7.47 -26.55
C GLU A 98 -13.40 -8.77 -25.74
N ILE A 99 -12.23 -9.35 -25.45
CA ILE A 99 -12.12 -10.57 -24.63
C ILE A 99 -12.15 -10.29 -23.12
N GLY A 100 -12.29 -9.01 -22.73
CA GLY A 100 -12.48 -8.57 -21.35
C GLY A 100 -11.27 -8.73 -20.43
N VAL A 101 -10.04 -8.53 -20.94
CA VAL A 101 -8.82 -8.57 -20.10
C VAL A 101 -8.92 -7.58 -18.94
N ASN A 102 -8.62 -8.07 -17.73
CA ASN A 102 -8.57 -7.27 -16.52
C ASN A 102 -7.16 -7.32 -15.92
N LEU A 103 -6.39 -6.25 -16.14
CA LEU A 103 -5.01 -6.15 -15.66
C LEU A 103 -4.89 -6.06 -14.13
N ASN A 104 -5.98 -5.74 -13.41
CA ASN A 104 -6.01 -5.80 -11.94
C ASN A 104 -5.84 -7.24 -11.43
N ASN A 105 -6.08 -8.25 -12.29
CA ASN A 105 -5.81 -9.67 -12.02
C ASN A 105 -4.40 -10.10 -12.46
N GLY A 106 -3.59 -9.18 -13.01
CA GLY A 106 -2.24 -9.41 -13.51
C GLY A 106 -2.14 -9.94 -14.94
N ILE A 107 -0.91 -10.08 -15.44
CA ILE A 107 -0.67 -10.50 -16.84
C ILE A 107 -1.17 -11.92 -17.11
N SER A 108 -1.36 -12.75 -16.07
CA SER A 108 -1.96 -14.08 -16.20
C SER A 108 -3.40 -14.05 -16.75
N ASP A 109 -4.19 -13.02 -16.43
CA ASP A 109 -5.56 -12.87 -16.95
C ASP A 109 -5.55 -12.63 -18.47
N LEU A 110 -4.56 -11.88 -18.97
CA LEU A 110 -4.32 -11.75 -20.41
C LEU A 110 -3.98 -13.11 -21.02
N TYR A 111 -2.98 -13.83 -20.50
CA TYR A 111 -2.57 -15.14 -21.03
C TYR A 111 -3.71 -16.17 -21.05
N LEU A 112 -4.60 -16.12 -20.04
CA LEU A 112 -5.77 -16.97 -19.97
C LEU A 112 -6.81 -16.62 -21.05
N ARG A 113 -7.10 -15.33 -21.26
CA ARG A 113 -8.16 -14.88 -22.18
C ARG A 113 -7.77 -15.02 -23.64
N ILE A 114 -6.51 -14.79 -23.98
CA ILE A 114 -6.04 -14.93 -25.37
C ILE A 114 -6.13 -16.37 -25.90
N GLN A 115 -6.32 -17.37 -25.03
CA GLN A 115 -6.56 -18.76 -25.46
C GLN A 115 -7.86 -18.94 -26.24
N SER A 116 -8.81 -18.00 -26.11
CA SER A 116 -10.05 -18.01 -26.88
C SER A 116 -9.91 -17.44 -28.31
N LEU A 117 -8.78 -16.81 -28.62
CA LEU A 117 -8.52 -16.18 -29.91
C LEU A 117 -8.00 -17.19 -30.95
N PRO A 118 -8.12 -16.88 -32.26
CA PRO A 118 -7.42 -17.61 -33.30
C PRO A 118 -5.92 -17.67 -33.04
N GLU A 119 -5.30 -18.82 -33.35
CA GLU A 119 -3.88 -19.08 -33.05
C GLU A 119 -2.93 -18.00 -33.58
N SER A 120 -3.19 -17.47 -34.78
CA SER A 120 -2.38 -16.39 -35.37
C SER A 120 -2.40 -15.13 -34.51
N LYS A 121 -3.58 -14.72 -34.02
CA LYS A 121 -3.74 -13.53 -33.17
C LYS A 121 -3.16 -13.76 -31.78
N ARG A 122 -3.36 -14.95 -31.21
CA ARG A 122 -2.73 -15.34 -29.93
C ARG A 122 -1.20 -15.25 -30.01
N LYS A 123 -0.59 -15.86 -31.04
CA LYS A 123 0.86 -15.83 -31.26
C LYS A 123 1.41 -14.42 -31.48
N GLU A 124 0.66 -13.56 -32.18
CA GLU A 124 1.03 -12.15 -32.36
C GLU A 124 1.12 -11.44 -31.00
N ILE A 125 0.09 -11.57 -30.15
CA ILE A 125 0.06 -10.96 -28.82
C ILE A 125 1.19 -11.52 -27.94
N GLU A 126 1.37 -12.84 -27.92
CA GLU A 126 2.44 -13.49 -27.15
C GLU A 126 3.83 -12.99 -27.56
N ALA A 127 4.08 -12.83 -28.87
CA ALA A 127 5.35 -12.32 -29.38
C ALA A 127 5.60 -10.86 -29.00
N ASP A 128 4.57 -10.01 -29.02
CA ASP A 128 4.70 -8.62 -28.59
C ASP A 128 4.96 -8.51 -27.07
N ILE A 129 4.35 -9.38 -26.26
CA ILE A 129 4.66 -9.47 -24.82
C ILE A 129 6.08 -9.97 -24.58
N GLU A 130 6.55 -10.95 -25.36
CA GLU A 130 7.94 -11.41 -25.29
C GLU A 130 8.93 -10.29 -25.64
N MET A 131 8.58 -9.42 -26.59
CA MET A 131 9.38 -8.25 -26.91
C MET A 131 9.50 -7.29 -25.73
N VAL A 132 8.43 -7.08 -24.97
CA VAL A 132 8.46 -6.25 -23.74
C VAL A 132 9.52 -6.76 -22.77
N TYR A 133 9.62 -8.08 -22.53
CA TYR A 133 10.65 -8.63 -21.64
C TYR A 133 12.08 -8.44 -22.15
N LYS A 134 12.28 -8.25 -23.46
CA LYS A 134 13.59 -7.97 -24.06
C LYS A 134 13.96 -6.48 -23.97
N THR A 135 12.97 -5.60 -23.87
CA THR A 135 13.18 -4.15 -23.89
C THR A 135 13.04 -3.48 -22.53
N GLN A 136 12.28 -4.07 -21.60
CA GLN A 136 12.09 -3.58 -20.22
C GLN A 136 13.12 -4.17 -19.25
N PRO A 137 13.29 -3.59 -18.04
CA PRO A 137 14.13 -4.21 -17.00
C PRO A 137 13.58 -5.59 -16.62
N ALA A 138 14.46 -6.51 -16.26
CA ALA A 138 14.05 -7.84 -15.81
C ALA A 138 13.17 -7.74 -14.55
N LEU A 139 12.08 -8.51 -14.52
CA LEU A 139 11.20 -8.59 -13.35
C LEU A 139 11.76 -9.60 -12.35
N ALA A 140 11.54 -9.34 -11.06
CA ALA A 140 11.66 -10.37 -10.04
C ALA A 140 10.71 -11.54 -10.33
N MET A 141 11.18 -12.75 -10.07
CA MET A 141 10.47 -14.00 -10.34
C MET A 141 9.82 -14.55 -9.07
N VAL A 142 8.61 -15.08 -9.22
CA VAL A 142 7.92 -15.91 -8.22
C VAL A 142 8.32 -17.37 -8.40
N ASP A 143 8.39 -17.84 -9.65
CA ASP A 143 8.87 -19.16 -10.04
C ASP A 143 9.55 -19.05 -11.41
N SER A 144 10.89 -18.93 -11.40
CA SER A 144 11.75 -18.80 -12.58
C SER A 144 11.56 -19.95 -13.58
N ARG A 145 11.42 -21.18 -13.06
CA ARG A 145 11.29 -22.43 -13.85
C ARG A 145 9.98 -22.52 -14.62
N LYS A 146 8.96 -21.76 -14.19
CA LYS A 146 7.66 -21.66 -14.85
C LYS A 146 7.44 -20.32 -15.54
N GLY A 147 8.45 -19.42 -15.53
CA GLY A 147 8.30 -18.07 -16.07
C GLY A 147 7.32 -17.19 -15.29
N ILE A 148 6.97 -17.53 -14.05
CA ILE A 148 6.00 -16.75 -13.26
C ILE A 148 6.74 -15.54 -12.66
N THR A 149 6.47 -14.37 -13.21
CA THR A 149 7.02 -13.08 -12.76
C THR A 149 6.22 -12.46 -11.62
N ASN A 150 6.78 -11.45 -10.97
CA ASN A 150 6.12 -10.62 -9.95
C ASN A 150 4.81 -9.95 -10.45
N LEU A 151 4.66 -9.72 -11.75
CA LEU A 151 3.46 -9.10 -12.35
C LEU A 151 2.40 -10.13 -12.83
N HIS A 152 2.61 -11.44 -12.61
CA HIS A 152 1.68 -12.48 -13.05
C HIS A 152 0.33 -12.45 -12.35
N ILE A 153 0.34 -12.44 -11.01
CA ILE A 153 -0.85 -12.50 -10.16
C ILE A 153 -0.61 -11.55 -8.98
N PRO A 154 -1.56 -10.65 -8.66
CA PRO A 154 -1.39 -9.60 -7.64
C PRO A 154 -1.15 -10.13 -6.22
N ASN A 155 -1.53 -11.37 -5.95
CA ASN A 155 -1.45 -11.98 -4.63
C ASN A 155 -0.19 -12.84 -4.42
N ASN A 156 0.68 -12.97 -5.43
CA ASN A 156 1.89 -13.79 -5.32
C ASN A 156 2.97 -13.14 -4.45
N VAL A 157 3.12 -11.81 -4.54
CA VAL A 157 4.13 -11.04 -3.80
C VAL A 157 3.43 -10.07 -2.86
N ILE A 158 3.41 -10.44 -1.59
CA ILE A 158 2.68 -9.71 -0.54
C ILE A 158 3.70 -8.94 0.31
N VAL A 159 3.57 -7.61 0.41
CA VAL A 159 4.60 -6.71 0.96
C VAL A 159 5.14 -7.11 2.34
N ASP A 160 4.27 -7.54 3.25
CA ASP A 160 4.64 -7.90 4.63
C ASP A 160 5.35 -9.25 4.76
N ALA A 161 5.30 -10.10 3.74
CA ALA A 161 6.09 -11.33 3.66
C ALA A 161 7.31 -11.18 2.74
N SER A 162 7.15 -10.45 1.63
CA SER A 162 8.17 -10.30 0.60
C SER A 162 9.30 -9.37 1.00
N MET A 163 9.01 -8.20 1.58
CA MET A 163 10.06 -7.25 1.96
C MET A 163 11.00 -7.79 3.05
N PRO A 164 10.53 -8.50 4.10
CA PRO A 164 11.44 -9.18 5.02
C PRO A 164 12.37 -10.19 4.32
N ASN A 165 11.90 -10.91 3.30
CA ASN A 165 12.74 -11.81 2.53
C ASN A 165 13.78 -11.05 1.69
N VAL A 166 13.40 -9.92 1.07
CA VAL A 166 14.34 -9.05 0.36
C VAL A 166 15.46 -8.60 1.30
N VAL A 167 15.13 -8.12 2.51
CA VAL A 167 16.13 -7.71 3.51
C VAL A 167 17.02 -8.88 3.91
N ARG A 168 16.41 -10.02 4.27
CA ARG A 168 17.13 -11.23 4.71
C ARG A 168 18.11 -11.72 3.66
N ASP A 169 17.70 -11.76 2.40
CA ASP A 169 18.50 -12.27 1.28
C ASP A 169 19.44 -11.19 0.70
N GLY A 170 19.72 -10.13 1.48
CA GLY A 170 20.76 -9.16 1.20
C GLY A 170 20.37 -8.14 0.13
N GLY A 171 19.11 -7.71 0.12
CA GLY A 171 18.56 -6.73 -0.83
C GLY A 171 18.22 -7.33 -2.20
N LYS A 172 18.06 -8.65 -2.29
CA LYS A 172 17.97 -9.38 -3.57
C LYS A 172 16.66 -10.12 -3.75
N MET A 173 16.32 -10.38 -5.00
CA MET A 173 15.24 -11.28 -5.42
C MET A 173 15.71 -12.21 -6.54
N TRP A 174 14.91 -13.23 -6.85
CA TRP A 174 15.23 -14.21 -7.88
C TRP A 174 15.00 -13.65 -9.28
N ASN A 175 15.99 -13.79 -10.17
CA ASN A 175 15.89 -13.45 -11.59
C ASN A 175 15.42 -14.65 -12.44
N ALA A 176 15.35 -14.46 -13.76
CA ALA A 176 14.92 -15.50 -14.70
C ALA A 176 15.86 -16.71 -14.77
N ASP A 177 17.13 -16.54 -14.39
CA ASP A 177 18.17 -17.57 -14.42
C ASP A 177 18.28 -18.38 -13.11
N ASP A 178 17.28 -18.27 -12.22
CA ASP A 178 17.25 -18.91 -10.90
C ASP A 178 18.41 -18.47 -10.00
N GLN A 179 18.76 -17.18 -10.05
CA GLN A 179 19.82 -16.55 -9.25
C GLN A 179 19.33 -15.32 -8.49
N LEU A 180 19.93 -15.03 -7.33
CA LEU A 180 19.67 -13.81 -6.59
C LEU A 180 20.37 -12.61 -7.25
N GLN A 181 19.62 -11.53 -7.45
CA GLN A 181 20.10 -10.27 -8.03
C GLN A 181 19.49 -9.10 -7.27
N ASP A 182 20.23 -7.98 -7.18
CA ASP A 182 19.75 -6.76 -6.54
C ASP A 182 18.46 -6.27 -7.21
N THR A 183 17.55 -5.70 -6.43
CA THR A 183 16.21 -5.32 -6.89
C THR A 183 15.84 -3.91 -6.47
N VAL A 184 15.10 -3.22 -7.32
CA VAL A 184 14.34 -2.02 -6.99
C VAL A 184 12.95 -2.45 -6.53
N ALA A 185 12.69 -2.36 -5.23
CA ALA A 185 11.44 -2.73 -4.59
C ALA A 185 10.44 -1.57 -4.56
N MET A 186 9.53 -1.54 -5.54
CA MET A 186 8.47 -0.54 -5.61
C MET A 186 7.40 -0.76 -4.54
N ILE A 187 7.27 0.23 -3.65
CA ILE A 187 6.15 0.38 -2.72
C ILE A 187 5.59 1.80 -2.95
N PRO A 188 4.48 1.97 -3.69
CA PRO A 188 4.08 3.28 -4.18
C PRO A 188 3.71 4.30 -3.11
N ASP A 189 3.10 3.84 -2.01
CA ASP A 189 2.64 4.71 -0.95
C ASP A 189 3.71 4.90 0.14
N ARG A 190 3.99 6.16 0.45
CA ARG A 190 5.04 6.57 1.40
C ARG A 190 4.75 6.25 2.86
N CYS A 191 3.52 5.90 3.24
CA CYS A 191 3.15 5.73 4.65
C CYS A 191 4.00 4.66 5.35
N TYR A 192 4.36 3.59 4.62
CA TYR A 192 5.07 2.45 5.19
C TYR A 192 6.35 2.07 4.41
N ALA A 193 6.52 2.57 3.18
CA ALA A 193 7.68 2.26 2.34
C ALA A 193 9.02 2.66 2.98
N THR A 194 9.06 3.82 3.63
CA THR A 194 10.29 4.44 4.17
C THR A 194 10.92 3.65 5.32
N MET A 195 10.13 2.85 6.03
CA MET A 195 10.65 1.94 7.06
C MET A 195 11.50 0.83 6.46
N TYR A 196 11.07 0.23 5.34
CA TYR A 196 11.86 -0.79 4.66
C TYR A 196 13.17 -0.22 4.09
N GLN A 197 13.10 0.98 3.51
CA GLN A 197 14.30 1.69 3.06
C GLN A 197 15.29 1.89 4.22
N THR A 198 14.79 2.26 5.40
CA THR A 198 15.62 2.43 6.61
C THR A 198 16.31 1.13 7.04
N ILE A 199 15.60 -0.01 6.98
CA ILE A 199 16.21 -1.32 7.29
C ILE A 199 17.30 -1.67 6.26
N ILE A 200 17.04 -1.44 4.97
CA ILE A 200 18.01 -1.71 3.90
C ILE A 200 19.28 -0.88 4.09
N GLU A 201 19.14 0.42 4.35
CA GLU A 201 20.26 1.33 4.62
C GLU A 201 21.06 0.92 5.86
N ASP A 202 20.39 0.43 6.90
CA ASP A 202 21.07 -0.08 8.09
C ASP A 202 21.90 -1.33 7.77
N CYS A 203 21.33 -2.31 7.05
CA CYS A 203 22.07 -3.50 6.64
C CYS A 203 23.25 -3.18 5.70
N GLN A 204 23.10 -2.18 4.82
CA GLN A 204 24.20 -1.72 3.96
C GLN A 204 25.34 -1.11 4.78
N LYS A 205 25.03 -0.42 5.88
CA LYS A 205 26.01 0.24 6.74
C LYS A 205 26.66 -0.71 7.75
N ASN A 206 25.87 -1.55 8.40
CA ASN A 206 26.28 -2.35 9.56
C ASN A 206 26.46 -3.85 9.24
N GLY A 207 26.06 -4.29 8.04
CA GLY A 207 25.98 -5.70 7.68
C GLY A 207 24.64 -6.33 8.06
N GLN A 208 24.46 -7.60 7.68
CA GLN A 208 23.23 -8.34 7.98
C GLN A 208 23.08 -8.58 9.51
N PHE A 209 21.83 -8.66 9.98
CA PHE A 209 21.53 -9.00 11.38
C PHE A 209 22.15 -10.35 11.77
N ASP A 210 22.68 -10.43 13.00
CA ASP A 210 23.15 -11.67 13.62
C ASP A 210 22.08 -12.23 14.57
N PRO A 211 21.39 -13.34 14.20
CA PRO A 211 20.35 -13.94 15.05
C PRO A 211 20.84 -14.43 16.42
N SER A 212 22.15 -14.63 16.60
CA SER A 212 22.72 -15.09 17.86
C SER A 212 22.88 -13.98 18.90
N THR A 213 22.90 -12.72 18.45
CA THR A 213 23.12 -11.56 19.33
C THR A 213 22.04 -10.48 19.21
N MET A 214 21.21 -10.50 18.17
CA MET A 214 20.18 -9.47 17.97
C MET A 214 19.18 -9.42 19.13
N GLY A 215 18.67 -8.22 19.41
CA GLY A 215 17.57 -8.02 20.35
C GLY A 215 16.23 -8.53 19.82
N SER A 216 15.14 -8.04 20.42
CA SER A 216 13.78 -8.37 19.99
C SER A 216 12.90 -7.13 20.01
N VAL A 217 12.08 -6.98 18.98
CA VAL A 217 11.11 -5.89 18.82
C VAL A 217 9.69 -6.50 18.83
N PRO A 218 9.03 -6.62 20.01
CA PRO A 218 7.63 -7.03 20.06
C PRO A 218 6.71 -5.91 19.55
N ASN A 219 5.51 -6.28 19.09
CA ASN A 219 4.54 -5.32 18.55
C ASN A 219 3.17 -5.43 19.24
N GLU A 220 2.69 -4.29 19.74
CA GLU A 220 1.33 -4.13 20.23
C GLU A 220 0.53 -3.27 19.24
N GLY A 221 -0.23 -3.93 18.35
CA GLY A 221 -0.87 -3.27 17.21
C GLY A 221 -2.32 -2.84 17.45
N LEU A 222 -2.66 -1.63 17.04
CA LEU A 222 -4.04 -1.13 16.97
C LEU A 222 -4.79 -1.84 15.83
N LYS A 223 -5.69 -2.77 16.17
CA LYS A 223 -6.45 -3.55 15.18
C LYS A 223 -7.92 -3.77 15.51
N ALA A 224 -8.33 -3.48 16.75
CA ALA A 224 -9.68 -3.77 17.21
C ALA A 224 -10.73 -2.99 16.39
N GLN A 225 -11.87 -3.65 16.12
CA GLN A 225 -12.99 -3.06 15.37
C GLN A 225 -12.64 -2.59 13.95
N LYS A 226 -11.72 -3.30 13.27
CA LYS A 226 -11.24 -2.97 11.91
C LYS A 226 -10.69 -1.54 11.85
N ALA A 227 -9.76 -1.24 12.76
CA ALA A 227 -9.12 0.06 12.81
C ALA A 227 -8.42 0.38 11.47
N GLU A 228 -8.47 1.66 11.10
CA GLU A 228 -7.66 2.24 10.02
C GLU A 228 -7.96 1.59 8.65
N GLU A 229 -6.94 1.23 7.88
CA GLU A 229 -7.08 0.71 6.52
C GLU A 229 -7.85 -0.61 6.45
N TYR A 230 -7.78 -1.46 7.47
CA TYR A 230 -8.52 -2.74 7.52
C TYR A 230 -10.05 -2.53 7.52
N GLY A 231 -10.51 -1.36 7.93
CA GLY A 231 -11.92 -0.97 7.91
C GLY A 231 -12.34 -0.23 6.63
N SER A 232 -11.43 0.03 5.69
CA SER A 232 -11.63 1.03 4.63
C SER A 232 -12.23 0.50 3.33
N HIS A 233 -12.29 -0.83 3.14
CA HIS A 233 -12.60 -1.42 1.83
C HIS A 233 -13.96 -0.99 1.27
N ASP A 234 -14.95 -0.82 2.14
CA ASP A 234 -16.29 -0.40 1.74
C ASP A 234 -16.43 1.12 1.57
N LYS A 235 -15.32 1.86 1.76
CA LYS A 235 -15.14 3.32 1.67
C LYS A 235 -13.96 3.68 0.75
N THR A 236 -13.59 2.76 -0.13
CA THR A 236 -12.53 2.95 -1.14
C THR A 236 -13.19 2.95 -2.51
N PHE A 237 -12.90 3.95 -3.34
CA PHE A 237 -13.57 4.14 -4.63
C PHE A 237 -12.55 4.55 -5.70
N GLU A 238 -12.64 3.93 -6.87
CA GLU A 238 -12.05 4.45 -8.09
C GLU A 238 -12.95 5.56 -8.63
N ILE A 239 -12.38 6.74 -8.84
CA ILE A 239 -13.15 7.93 -9.19
C ILE A 239 -13.45 7.95 -10.69
N SER A 240 -14.71 8.22 -11.03
CA SER A 240 -15.18 8.14 -12.42
C SER A 240 -14.79 9.34 -13.29
N ASP A 241 -14.57 10.52 -12.68
CA ASP A 241 -14.27 11.77 -13.39
C ASP A 241 -13.56 12.79 -12.48
N ALA A 242 -13.04 13.88 -13.04
CA ALA A 242 -12.43 14.95 -12.26
C ALA A 242 -13.47 15.73 -11.43
N GLY A 243 -13.11 16.07 -10.20
CA GLY A 243 -13.98 16.78 -9.28
C GLY A 243 -13.46 16.80 -7.85
N ILE A 244 -14.39 16.75 -6.90
CA ILE A 244 -14.12 16.80 -5.46
C ILE A 244 -14.89 15.68 -4.75
N VAL A 245 -14.22 14.94 -3.86
CA VAL A 245 -14.88 14.04 -2.91
C VAL A 245 -14.99 14.74 -1.56
N GLU A 246 -16.19 14.71 -0.98
CA GLU A 246 -16.51 15.33 0.31
C GLU A 246 -17.05 14.29 1.28
N VAL A 247 -16.60 14.37 2.53
CA VAL A 247 -17.18 13.66 3.68
C VAL A 247 -18.03 14.65 4.45
N ILE A 248 -19.34 14.42 4.48
CA ILE A 248 -20.34 15.38 4.98
C ILE A 248 -21.11 14.77 6.14
N ASP A 249 -21.28 15.52 7.22
CA ASP A 249 -22.05 15.08 8.38
C ASP A 249 -23.57 15.27 8.23
N SER A 250 -24.30 14.80 9.24
CA SER A 250 -25.76 14.90 9.31
C SER A 250 -26.31 16.34 9.35
N SER A 251 -25.47 17.34 9.67
CA SER A 251 -25.82 18.76 9.61
C SER A 251 -25.55 19.40 8.24
N ASN A 252 -25.10 18.60 7.26
CA ASN A 252 -24.59 19.03 5.96
C ASN A 252 -23.30 19.87 6.02
N SER A 253 -22.52 19.72 7.10
CA SER A 253 -21.19 20.31 7.21
C SER A 253 -20.16 19.42 6.52
N VAL A 254 -19.30 20.00 5.69
CA VAL A 254 -18.18 19.28 5.06
C VAL A 254 -17.06 19.14 6.09
N LEU A 255 -16.73 17.88 6.44
CA LEU A 255 -15.68 17.56 7.41
C LEU A 255 -14.31 17.35 6.74
N LEU A 256 -14.30 16.63 5.61
CA LEU A 256 -13.11 16.33 4.83
C LEU A 256 -13.39 16.56 3.35
N THR A 257 -12.40 17.05 2.62
CA THR A 257 -12.50 17.29 1.17
C THR A 257 -11.22 16.85 0.49
N GLN A 258 -11.33 16.25 -0.70
CA GLN A 258 -10.21 15.88 -1.54
C GLN A 258 -10.51 16.22 -3.00
N LYS A 259 -9.60 16.92 -3.66
CA LYS A 259 -9.62 17.06 -5.12
C LYS A 259 -9.21 15.74 -5.75
N VAL A 260 -9.91 15.31 -6.79
CA VAL A 260 -9.71 14.02 -7.44
C VAL A 260 -9.76 14.16 -8.96
N GLU A 261 -9.07 13.27 -9.65
CA GLU A 261 -9.11 13.09 -11.10
C GLU A 261 -9.71 11.73 -11.48
N LYS A 262 -10.01 11.53 -12.77
CA LYS A 262 -10.52 10.26 -13.28
C LYS A 262 -9.50 9.14 -13.04
N GLY A 263 -9.97 8.04 -12.47
CA GLY A 263 -9.17 6.86 -12.14
C GLY A 263 -8.50 6.93 -10.75
N ASP A 264 -8.44 8.12 -10.13
CA ASP A 264 -7.85 8.26 -8.79
C ASP A 264 -8.53 7.32 -7.79
N ILE A 265 -7.75 6.83 -6.81
CA ILE A 265 -8.25 5.93 -5.77
C ILE A 265 -8.46 6.76 -4.51
N PHE A 266 -9.71 7.09 -4.21
CA PHE A 266 -10.09 7.73 -2.95
C PHE A 266 -10.31 6.67 -1.86
N ARG A 267 -9.92 6.99 -0.62
CA ARG A 267 -10.17 6.16 0.56
C ARG A 267 -10.54 7.01 1.77
N MET A 268 -11.43 6.49 2.61
CA MET A 268 -11.69 6.98 3.97
C MET A 268 -11.51 5.86 5.00
N CYS A 269 -10.80 6.15 6.10
CA CYS A 269 -10.57 5.23 7.21
C CYS A 269 -11.24 5.70 8.51
N GLN A 270 -11.25 4.80 9.50
CA GLN A 270 -11.91 5.01 10.80
C GLN A 270 -11.07 4.36 11.91
N ALA A 271 -10.76 5.11 12.98
CA ALA A 271 -10.17 4.57 14.20
C ALA A 271 -10.97 5.04 15.42
N LYS A 272 -11.63 4.08 16.08
CA LYS A 272 -12.54 4.35 17.20
C LYS A 272 -11.77 4.64 18.47
N ASP A 273 -12.32 5.52 19.29
CA ASP A 273 -11.67 5.99 20.52
C ASP A 273 -11.38 4.85 21.51
N GLU A 274 -12.34 3.95 21.71
CA GLU A 274 -12.21 2.84 22.66
C GLU A 274 -11.08 1.86 22.29
N PRO A 275 -10.95 1.39 21.02
CA PRO A 275 -9.75 0.71 20.54
C PRO A 275 -8.44 1.44 20.80
N ILE A 276 -8.40 2.77 20.65
CA ILE A 276 -7.17 3.57 20.87
C ILE A 276 -6.81 3.58 22.37
N LYS A 277 -7.79 3.74 23.26
CA LYS A 277 -7.58 3.65 24.71
C LYS A 277 -7.04 2.29 25.13
N ASP A 278 -7.65 1.21 24.63
CA ASP A 278 -7.21 -0.15 24.94
C ASP A 278 -5.79 -0.43 24.42
N TRP A 279 -5.47 0.08 23.22
CA TRP A 279 -4.13 0.00 22.64
C TRP A 279 -3.07 0.70 23.51
N VAL A 280 -3.32 1.93 23.98
CA VAL A 280 -2.41 2.64 24.89
C VAL A 280 -2.23 1.89 26.20
N LYS A 281 -3.34 1.41 26.79
CA LYS A 281 -3.31 0.60 28.01
C LYS A 281 -2.48 -0.67 27.84
N LEU A 282 -2.63 -1.37 26.71
CA LEU A 282 -1.86 -2.57 26.40
C LEU A 282 -0.37 -2.25 26.26
N ALA A 283 -0.01 -1.19 25.53
CA ALA A 283 1.37 -0.75 25.38
C ALA A 283 2.04 -0.47 26.73
N VAL A 284 1.38 0.28 27.62
CA VAL A 284 1.88 0.56 28.98
C VAL A 284 2.02 -0.71 29.81
N SER A 285 1.01 -1.58 29.77
CA SER A 285 1.02 -2.87 30.49
C SER A 285 2.21 -3.74 30.07
N ARG A 286 2.48 -3.80 28.76
CA ARG A 286 3.55 -4.61 28.18
C ARG A 286 4.91 -4.01 28.50
N ALA A 287 5.11 -2.71 28.31
CA ALA A 287 6.33 -2.01 28.69
C ALA A 287 6.69 -2.24 30.17
N LYS A 288 5.69 -2.16 31.06
CA LYS A 288 5.88 -2.42 32.49
C LYS A 288 6.22 -3.87 32.79
N ALA A 289 5.55 -4.81 32.15
CA ALA A 289 5.77 -6.24 32.37
C ALA A 289 7.15 -6.71 31.87
N SER A 290 7.59 -6.21 30.71
CA SER A 290 8.89 -6.57 30.12
C SER A 290 10.05 -5.71 30.60
N LYS A 291 9.79 -4.55 31.21
CA LYS A 291 10.80 -3.52 31.55
C LYS A 291 11.62 -3.09 30.33
N THR A 292 10.97 -2.93 29.19
CA THR A 292 11.58 -2.47 27.94
C THR A 292 10.96 -1.15 27.49
N PRO A 293 11.71 -0.28 26.80
CA PRO A 293 11.14 0.92 26.19
C PRO A 293 9.97 0.57 25.25
N ALA A 294 8.96 1.45 25.21
CA ALA A 294 7.86 1.36 24.25
C ALA A 294 7.82 2.62 23.38
N ILE A 295 7.86 2.41 22.07
CA ILE A 295 7.86 3.48 21.08
C ILE A 295 6.53 3.42 20.33
N PHE A 296 5.80 4.53 20.29
CA PHE A 296 4.63 4.72 19.43
C PHE A 296 5.11 5.27 18.08
N TRP A 297 4.86 4.53 17.00
CA TRP A 297 5.32 4.84 15.65
C TRP A 297 4.26 5.69 14.94
N LEU A 298 4.34 7.00 15.10
CA LEU A 298 3.33 7.97 14.65
C LEU A 298 4.01 9.18 14.01
N ASP A 299 3.73 9.43 12.73
CA ASP A 299 4.29 10.59 12.01
C ASP A 299 3.40 11.82 12.22
N SER A 300 3.89 12.81 12.96
CA SER A 300 3.18 14.08 13.18
C SER A 300 2.80 14.84 11.89
N ASN A 301 3.45 14.53 10.74
CA ASN A 301 3.12 15.10 9.44
C ASN A 301 1.98 14.37 8.71
N ARG A 302 1.54 13.21 9.22
CA ARG A 302 0.32 12.53 8.76
C ARG A 302 -0.84 12.99 9.61
N ALA A 303 -1.87 13.56 8.97
CA ALA A 303 -3.01 14.14 9.68
C ALA A 303 -3.73 13.13 10.59
N HIS A 304 -3.80 11.86 10.18
CA HIS A 304 -4.33 10.77 10.99
C HIS A 304 -3.50 10.54 12.27
N ASP A 305 -2.21 10.27 12.09
CA ASP A 305 -1.26 10.04 13.18
C ASP A 305 -1.20 11.25 14.13
N ALA A 306 -1.27 12.48 13.64
CA ALA A 306 -1.36 13.68 14.47
C ALA A 306 -2.59 13.69 15.41
N GLN A 307 -3.71 13.09 15.01
CA GLN A 307 -4.85 12.88 15.91
C GLN A 307 -4.63 11.71 16.87
N LEU A 308 -3.96 10.64 16.42
CA LEU A 308 -3.58 9.54 17.31
C LEU A 308 -2.59 9.99 18.38
N ILE A 309 -1.60 10.82 18.05
CA ILE A 309 -0.62 11.39 19.00
C ILE A 309 -1.36 12.11 20.13
N LYS A 310 -2.31 12.99 19.81
CA LYS A 310 -3.13 13.69 20.83
C LYS A 310 -3.86 12.73 21.76
N LYS A 311 -4.37 11.61 21.23
CA LYS A 311 -5.07 10.59 22.01
C LYS A 311 -4.10 9.78 22.87
N VAL A 312 -2.94 9.40 22.33
CA VAL A 312 -1.88 8.71 23.07
C VAL A 312 -1.42 9.57 24.24
N GLU A 313 -1.07 10.84 23.99
CA GLU A 313 -0.66 11.79 25.03
C GLU A 313 -1.73 12.02 26.10
N LEU A 314 -3.01 12.02 25.71
CA LEU A 314 -4.12 12.13 26.64
C LEU A 314 -4.21 10.88 27.53
N TYR A 315 -4.25 9.69 26.93
CA TYR A 315 -4.50 8.43 27.65
C TYR A 315 -3.29 7.92 28.42
N LEU A 316 -2.07 8.32 28.06
CA LEU A 316 -0.89 8.05 28.88
C LEU A 316 -0.99 8.69 30.28
N LYS A 317 -1.75 9.80 30.43
CA LYS A 317 -1.98 10.45 31.74
C LYS A 317 -2.87 9.62 32.69
N ASP A 318 -3.62 8.67 32.15
CA ASP A 318 -4.47 7.76 32.92
C ASP A 318 -3.69 6.57 33.49
N HIS A 319 -2.38 6.51 33.25
CA HIS A 319 -1.51 5.41 33.65
C HIS A 319 -0.28 5.92 34.41
N ASN A 320 0.24 5.09 35.34
CA ASN A 320 1.54 5.38 35.96
C ASN A 320 2.66 4.94 35.02
N THR A 321 3.37 5.92 34.45
CA THR A 321 4.47 5.74 33.51
C THR A 321 5.81 6.27 34.05
N SER A 322 5.89 6.60 35.34
CA SER A 322 7.06 7.26 35.95
C SER A 322 8.36 6.45 35.89
N ASP A 323 8.26 5.12 35.83
CA ASP A 323 9.38 4.18 35.71
C ASP A 323 9.54 3.59 34.30
N LEU A 324 8.78 4.09 33.31
CA LEU A 324 8.75 3.56 31.95
C LEU A 324 9.36 4.54 30.96
N GLU A 325 10.15 4.02 30.03
CA GLU A 325 10.54 4.77 28.84
C GLU A 325 9.47 4.61 27.77
N ILE A 326 8.67 5.66 27.56
CA ILE A 326 7.65 5.71 26.51
C ILE A 326 7.93 6.92 25.62
N LYS A 327 8.06 6.68 24.30
CA LYS A 327 8.33 7.73 23.31
C LYS A 327 7.34 7.67 22.17
N ILE A 328 7.18 8.80 21.49
CA ILE A 328 6.45 8.90 20.22
C ILE A 328 7.48 9.34 19.18
N MET A 329 7.61 8.60 18.09
CA MET A 329 8.55 8.88 17.00
C MET A 329 7.88 8.62 15.66
N ASP A 330 8.27 9.37 14.62
CA ASP A 330 7.86 9.00 13.26
C ASP A 330 8.41 7.61 12.88
N PRO A 331 7.78 6.89 11.94
CA PRO A 331 8.15 5.52 11.62
C PRO A 331 9.62 5.32 11.22
N VAL A 332 10.26 6.30 10.59
CA VAL A 332 11.67 6.21 10.20
C VAL A 332 12.57 6.34 11.43
N SER A 333 12.32 7.35 12.28
CA SER A 333 13.07 7.52 13.52
C SER A 333 12.87 6.35 14.48
N ALA A 334 11.66 5.82 14.57
CA ALA A 334 11.33 4.66 15.40
C ALA A 334 12.05 3.39 14.89
N MET A 335 12.11 3.20 13.56
CA MET A 335 12.87 2.10 12.97
C MET A 335 14.36 2.22 13.32
N ARG A 336 14.99 3.38 13.07
CA ARG A 336 16.41 3.60 13.40
C ARG A 336 16.73 3.43 14.88
N TYR A 337 15.80 3.78 15.76
CA TYR A 337 15.96 3.57 17.20
C TYR A 337 15.89 2.08 17.59
N SER A 338 15.16 1.29 16.82
CA SER A 338 14.86 -0.12 17.14
C SER A 338 15.88 -1.10 16.55
N LEU A 339 16.55 -0.74 15.45
CA LEU A 339 17.62 -1.53 14.80
C LEU A 339 18.93 -1.42 15.59
#